data_AF-A0A0L6USN3-F1
#
_entry.id   AF-A0A0L6USN3-F1
#
_cell.length_a   1.000
_cell.length_b   1.000
_cell.length_c   1.000
_cell.angle_alpha   90.00
_cell.angle_beta   90.00
_cell.angle_gamma   90.00
#
_symmetry.space_group_name_H-M   'P 1'
#
loop_
_entity.id
_entity.type
_entity.pdbx_description
1 polymer ?
#
loop_
_entity_poly.entity_id
_entity_poly.type
_entity_poly.pdbx_seq_one_letter_code
_entity_poly.pdbx_strand_id
1 'polypeptide(L)'
;MYNWQYSAAKDVHVEPPGNSNIEFSRFGQRVFGRITLLFKSNSNETVWLLVRPFETLRSWDHMKNPYKDLTQLNTQLLYANKLEKAKVVHQSMVVGHIAILENVEGTFGISRKTISAVSLGNVVSDTYHHLE
;
A
#
# COMPACT_ATOMS: atom_id res chain seq x y z
N MET A 1 -4.37 39.53 3.64
CA MET A 1 -3.85 38.50 4.57
C MET A 1 -4.71 37.26 4.41
N TYR A 2 -4.17 36.15 3.90
CA TYR A 2 -4.89 34.88 3.83
C TYR A 2 -4.74 34.14 5.15
N ASN A 3 -5.85 33.90 5.83
CA ASN A 3 -5.90 33.19 7.10
C ASN A 3 -5.88 31.67 6.83
N TRP A 4 -4.70 31.06 6.94
CA TRP A 4 -4.57 29.60 6.89
C TRP A 4 -5.00 29.03 8.25
N GLN A 5 -6.24 28.58 8.36
CA GLN A 5 -6.67 27.78 9.51
C GLN A 5 -6.21 26.34 9.32
N TYR A 6 -5.25 25.91 10.16
CA TYR A 6 -4.91 24.50 10.29
C TYR A 6 -6.06 23.76 10.96
N SER A 7 -6.77 22.95 10.18
CA SER A 7 -7.71 21.97 10.70
C SER A 7 -6.94 20.69 11.02
N ALA A 8 -6.86 20.32 12.29
CA ALA A 8 -6.32 19.01 12.67
C ALA A 8 -7.12 17.90 11.96
N ALA A 9 -6.43 16.91 11.41
CA ALA A 9 -7.08 15.73 10.85
C ALA A 9 -7.91 15.08 11.96
N LYS A 10 -9.23 14.98 11.75
CA LYS A 10 -10.09 14.19 12.63
C LYS A 10 -9.81 12.73 12.33
N ASP A 11 -9.29 12.00 13.31
CA ASP A 11 -9.25 10.54 13.28
C ASP A 11 -10.67 10.00 13.42
N VAL A 12 -11.38 9.94 12.29
CA VAL A 12 -12.63 9.20 12.21
C VAL A 12 -12.24 7.73 12.10
N HIS A 13 -12.39 7.00 13.20
CA HIS A 13 -12.21 5.55 13.20
C HIS A 13 -13.30 4.93 12.31
N VAL A 14 -12.93 4.52 11.10
CA VAL A 14 -13.76 3.71 10.22
C VAL A 14 -13.31 2.27 10.39
N GLU A 15 -14.25 1.38 10.71
CA GLU A 15 -13.97 -0.05 10.84
C GLU A 15 -13.40 -0.56 9.50
N PRO A 16 -12.16 -1.10 9.50
CA PRO A 16 -11.58 -1.60 8.27
C PRO A 16 -12.38 -2.82 7.80
N PRO A 17 -12.49 -3.07 6.48
CA PRO A 17 -13.31 -4.15 5.91
C PRO A 17 -12.74 -5.57 6.16
N GLY A 18 -12.05 -5.82 7.28
CA GLY A 18 -11.48 -7.09 7.73
C GLY A 18 -10.29 -7.61 6.93
N ASN A 19 -10.12 -7.16 5.69
CA ASN A 19 -9.09 -7.68 4.78
C ASN A 19 -7.78 -6.91 4.88
N SER A 20 -6.68 -7.67 5.06
CA SER A 20 -5.32 -7.14 5.09
C SER A 20 -4.84 -6.66 3.72
N ASN A 21 -4.03 -5.61 3.73
CA ASN A 21 -3.29 -5.15 2.57
C ASN A 21 -1.85 -5.68 2.65
N ILE A 22 -1.29 -6.03 1.49
CA ILE A 22 0.05 -6.60 1.40
C ILE A 22 0.84 -6.01 0.23
N GLU A 23 2.14 -6.12 0.37
CA GLU A 23 3.12 -6.06 -0.70
C GLU A 23 3.50 -7.50 -1.10
N PHE A 24 3.62 -7.74 -2.41
CA PHE A 24 4.13 -8.99 -2.93
C PHE A 24 5.00 -8.77 -4.18
N SER A 25 5.95 -9.67 -4.38
CA SER A 25 6.84 -9.66 -5.55
C SER A 25 6.20 -10.41 -6.71
N ARG A 26 6.26 -9.81 -7.90
CA ARG A 26 5.80 -10.45 -9.15
C ARG A 26 6.68 -10.03 -10.31
N PHE A 27 7.33 -11.01 -10.95
CA PHE A 27 8.28 -10.78 -12.05
C PHE A 27 9.38 -9.74 -11.68
N GLY A 28 9.86 -9.78 -10.44
CA GLY A 28 10.87 -8.83 -9.93
C GLY A 28 10.33 -7.43 -9.59
N GLN A 29 9.02 -7.20 -9.75
CA GLN A 29 8.38 -5.93 -9.42
C GLN A 29 7.62 -6.02 -8.09
N ARG A 30 7.65 -4.92 -7.33
CA ARG A 30 6.87 -4.75 -6.10
C ARG A 30 5.43 -4.39 -6.48
N VAL A 31 4.47 -5.15 -5.97
CA VAL A 31 3.05 -4.94 -6.22
C VAL A 31 2.30 -4.85 -4.90
N PHE A 32 1.37 -3.91 -4.81
CA PHE A 32 0.59 -3.65 -3.61
C PHE A 32 -0.86 -4.05 -3.88
N GLY A 33 -1.50 -4.70 -2.92
CA GLY A 33 -2.88 -5.16 -3.10
C GLY A 33 -3.59 -5.50 -1.81
N ARG A 34 -4.89 -5.78 -1.93
CA ARG A 34 -5.73 -6.25 -0.83
C ARG A 34 -6.02 -7.73 -1.00
N ILE A 35 -5.81 -8.50 0.06
CA ILE A 35 -6.22 -9.90 0.10
C ILE A 35 -7.74 -9.96 0.07
N THR A 36 -8.29 -10.83 -0.77
CA THR A 36 -9.75 -11.07 -0.86
C THR A 36 -10.13 -12.47 -0.40
N LEU A 37 -9.21 -13.44 -0.49
CA LEU A 37 -9.41 -14.81 -0.05
C LEU A 37 -8.06 -15.43 0.29
N LEU A 38 -8.01 -16.22 1.35
CA LEU A 38 -6.94 -17.18 1.59
C LEU A 38 -7.50 -18.57 1.39
N PHE A 39 -6.77 -19.42 0.69
CA PHE A 39 -7.17 -20.80 0.46
C PHE A 39 -5.95 -21.70 0.47
N LYS A 40 -6.17 -22.97 0.81
CA LYS A 40 -5.11 -23.99 0.82
C LYS A 40 -5.27 -24.92 -0.36
N SER A 41 -4.16 -25.40 -0.89
CA SER A 41 -4.19 -26.52 -1.82
C SER A 41 -4.49 -27.81 -1.07
N ASN A 42 -5.39 -28.63 -1.62
CA ASN A 42 -5.79 -29.92 -1.04
C ASN A 42 -4.62 -30.94 -0.97
N SER A 43 -3.58 -30.75 -1.79
CA SER A 43 -2.51 -31.75 -1.93
C SER A 43 -1.35 -31.58 -0.95
N ASN A 44 -1.11 -30.37 -0.44
CA ASN A 44 0.12 -30.07 0.31
C ASN A 44 -0.04 -28.97 1.37
N GLU A 45 -1.28 -28.60 1.72
CA GLU A 45 -1.60 -27.55 2.72
C GLU A 45 -0.97 -26.17 2.40
N THR A 46 -0.44 -25.97 1.19
CA THR A 46 0.18 -24.71 0.79
C THR A 46 -0.86 -23.61 0.71
N VAL A 47 -0.58 -22.49 1.36
CA VAL A 47 -1.45 -21.31 1.38
C VAL A 47 -1.24 -20.46 0.14
N TRP A 48 -2.35 -20.14 -0.50
CA TRP A 48 -2.46 -19.24 -1.63
C TRP A 48 -3.37 -18.08 -1.26
N LEU A 49 -3.06 -16.91 -1.82
CA LEU A 49 -3.78 -15.68 -1.58
C LEU A 49 -4.39 -15.22 -2.90
N LEU A 50 -5.70 -14.95 -2.90
CA LEU A 50 -6.33 -14.18 -3.95
C LEU A 50 -6.20 -12.70 -3.58
N VAL A 51 -5.50 -11.94 -4.41
CA VAL A 51 -5.15 -10.54 -4.14
C VAL A 51 -5.69 -9.66 -5.25
N ARG A 52 -6.38 -8.57 -4.90
CA ARG A 52 -6.74 -7.51 -5.85
C ARG A 52 -5.69 -6.39 -5.78
N PRO A 53 -4.84 -6.23 -6.81
CA PRO A 53 -3.82 -5.20 -6.81
C PRO A 53 -4.43 -3.79 -6.86
N PHE A 54 -3.75 -2.81 -6.29
CA PHE A 54 -4.05 -1.40 -6.52
C PHE A 54 -3.50 -0.95 -7.87
N GLU A 55 -4.16 0.03 -8.49
CA GLU A 55 -3.72 0.57 -9.78
C GLU A 55 -2.53 1.51 -9.61
N THR A 56 -1.47 1.31 -10.39
CA THR A 56 -0.29 2.17 -10.42
C THR A 56 -0.61 3.52 -11.06
N LEU A 57 0.08 4.58 -10.63
CA LEU A 57 -0.05 5.89 -11.27
C LEU A 57 0.32 5.81 -12.75
N ARG A 58 -0.43 6.57 -13.57
CA ARG A 58 -0.07 6.78 -14.97
C ARG A 58 1.05 7.80 -15.08
N SER A 59 1.79 7.80 -16.19
CA SER A 59 3.01 8.61 -16.34
C SER A 59 2.81 10.11 -16.07
N TRP A 60 1.66 10.68 -16.45
CA TRP A 60 1.38 12.11 -16.21
C TRP A 60 1.09 12.46 -14.74
N ASP A 61 0.55 11.52 -13.96
CA ASP A 61 0.33 11.72 -12.53
C ASP A 61 1.57 11.33 -11.72
N HIS A 62 2.46 10.50 -12.28
CA HIS A 62 3.73 10.16 -11.65
C HIS A 62 4.61 11.39 -11.39
N MET A 63 4.56 12.40 -12.27
CA MET A 63 5.29 13.66 -12.08
C MET A 63 4.84 14.46 -10.85
N LYS A 64 3.60 14.24 -10.41
CA LYS A 64 2.95 14.88 -9.26
C LYS A 64 3.17 14.10 -7.95
N ASN A 65 3.79 12.93 -8.02
CA ASN A 65 4.07 12.11 -6.84
C ASN A 65 5.09 12.83 -5.93
N PRO A 66 4.72 13.22 -4.69
CA PRO A 66 5.63 13.90 -3.78
C PRO A 66 6.75 12.99 -3.27
N TYR A 67 6.62 11.66 -3.40
CA TYR A 67 7.59 10.69 -2.92
C TYR A 67 8.55 10.20 -4.00
N LYS A 68 8.46 10.70 -5.24
CA LYS A 68 9.21 10.16 -6.39
C LYS A 68 10.73 10.14 -6.18
N ASP A 69 11.25 11.14 -5.47
CA ASP A 69 12.68 11.30 -5.18
C ASP A 69 13.04 10.89 -3.73
N LEU A 70 12.06 10.40 -2.96
CA LEU A 70 12.19 10.06 -1.54
C LEU A 70 12.21 8.54 -1.32
N THR A 71 13.18 7.88 -1.96
CA THR A 71 13.31 6.40 -1.96
C THR A 71 13.43 5.80 -0.55
N GLN A 72 14.00 6.53 0.40
CA GLN A 72 14.16 6.12 1.80
C GLN A 72 12.84 5.97 2.57
N LEU A 73 11.74 6.58 2.10
CA LEU A 73 10.46 6.53 2.82
C LEU A 73 9.74 5.18 2.65
N ASN A 74 10.20 4.31 1.73
CA ASN A 74 9.53 3.04 1.41
C ASN A 74 8.02 3.22 1.09
N THR A 75 7.66 4.39 0.56
CA THR A 75 6.29 4.80 0.25
C THR A 75 6.03 4.74 -1.25
N GLN A 76 4.92 4.14 -1.65
CA GLN A 76 4.42 4.20 -3.03
C GLN A 76 3.06 4.89 -3.09
N LEU A 77 2.96 5.92 -3.94
CA LEU A 77 1.67 6.54 -4.28
C LEU A 77 1.01 5.73 -5.40
N LEU A 78 -0.23 5.31 -5.16
CA LEU A 78 -1.04 4.49 -6.08
C LEU A 78 -2.44 5.10 -6.20
N TYR A 79 -3.22 4.75 -7.23
CA TYR A 79 -4.64 5.08 -7.21
C TYR A 79 -5.37 4.19 -6.19
N ALA A 80 -6.38 4.73 -5.52
CA ALA A 80 -7.16 3.99 -4.52
C ALA A 80 -8.00 2.85 -5.13
N ASN A 81 -8.25 2.92 -6.44
CA ASN A 81 -8.97 1.89 -7.16
C ASN A 81 -8.18 0.58 -7.17
N LYS A 82 -8.88 -0.52 -6.88
CA LYS A 82 -8.36 -1.87 -7.08
C LYS A 82 -8.62 -2.28 -8.52
N LEU A 83 -7.68 -3.01 -9.11
CA LEU A 83 -7.87 -3.62 -10.42
C LEU A 83 -8.94 -4.72 -10.33
N GLU A 84 -9.76 -4.82 -11.38
CA GLU A 84 -10.83 -5.82 -11.46
C GLU A 84 -10.28 -7.26 -11.40
N LYS A 85 -9.15 -7.49 -12.07
CA LYS A 85 -8.54 -8.82 -12.17
C LYS A 85 -7.69 -9.13 -10.94
N ALA A 86 -8.24 -9.97 -10.06
CA ALA A 86 -7.50 -10.57 -8.96
C ALA A 86 -6.34 -11.45 -9.46
N LYS A 87 -5.36 -11.66 -8.59
CA LYS A 87 -4.15 -12.47 -8.81
C LYS A 87 -4.08 -13.55 -7.75
N VAL A 88 -3.73 -14.77 -8.16
CA VAL A 88 -3.37 -15.84 -7.23
C VAL A 88 -1.88 -15.69 -6.92
N VAL A 89 -1.56 -15.56 -5.64
CA VAL A 89 -0.22 -15.28 -5.13
C VAL A 89 0.15 -16.39 -4.16
N HIS A 90 1.31 -17.02 -4.35
CA HIS A 90 1.86 -17.97 -3.41
C HIS A 90 2.36 -17.24 -2.15
N GLN A 91 2.18 -17.81 -0.96
CA GLN A 91 2.60 -17.14 0.29
C GLN A 91 4.06 -16.67 0.29
N SER A 92 4.97 -17.41 -0.36
CA SER A 92 6.40 -17.05 -0.42
C SER A 92 6.69 -15.82 -1.29
N MET A 93 5.72 -15.34 -2.06
CA MET A 93 5.85 -14.11 -2.84
C MET A 93 5.42 -12.88 -2.04
N VAL A 94 4.78 -13.07 -0.88
CA VAL A 94 4.39 -11.97 -0.01
C VAL A 94 5.63 -11.40 0.66
N VAL A 95 5.86 -10.10 0.48
CA VAL A 95 6.95 -9.37 1.14
C VAL A 95 6.53 -9.02 2.57
N GLY A 96 5.30 -8.55 2.74
CA GLY A 96 4.76 -8.23 4.06
C GLY A 96 3.47 -7.43 4.00
N HIS A 97 2.98 -7.04 5.17
CA HIS A 97 1.83 -6.15 5.29
C HIS A 97 2.19 -4.71 4.92
N ILE A 98 1.17 -3.94 4.55
CA ILE A 98 1.30 -2.52 4.24
C ILE A 98 0.31 -1.70 5.06
N ALA A 99 0.76 -0.51 5.47
CA ALA A 99 -0.11 0.56 5.95
C ALA A 99 -0.56 1.42 4.76
N ILE A 100 -1.79 1.91 4.80
CA ILE A 100 -2.36 2.77 3.75
C ILE A 100 -2.89 4.03 4.39
N LEU A 101 -2.46 5.18 3.87
CA LEU A 101 -3.15 6.46 4.03
C LEU A 101 -3.99 6.73 2.79
N GLU A 102 -5.30 6.90 2.96
CA GLU A 102 -6.20 7.26 1.85
C GLU A 102 -6.19 8.78 1.64
N ASN A 103 -6.04 9.18 0.38
CA ASN A 103 -6.04 10.58 -0.03
C ASN A 103 -7.28 10.86 -0.87
N VAL A 104 -7.98 11.93 -0.51
CA VAL A 104 -9.13 12.41 -1.29
C VAL A 104 -8.70 12.86 -2.68
N GLU A 105 -9.66 12.93 -3.61
CA GLU A 105 -9.43 13.45 -4.96
C GLU A 105 -8.89 14.89 -4.93
N GLY A 106 -8.01 15.23 -5.87
CA GLY A 106 -7.35 16.54 -5.94
C GLY A 106 -6.08 16.63 -5.09
N THR A 107 -5.86 15.70 -4.16
CA THR A 107 -4.60 15.63 -3.39
C THR A 107 -3.42 15.45 -4.36
N PHE A 108 -2.33 16.18 -4.10
CA PHE A 108 -1.15 16.26 -4.98
C PHE A 108 -1.45 16.76 -6.40
N GLY A 109 -2.62 17.36 -6.66
CA GLY A 109 -3.06 17.74 -8.00
C GLY A 109 -3.46 16.56 -8.88
N ILE A 110 -3.78 15.41 -8.29
CA ILE A 110 -4.25 14.20 -8.99
C ILE A 110 -5.78 14.15 -8.91
N SER A 111 -6.46 14.10 -10.05
CA SER A 111 -7.93 14.11 -10.16
C SER A 111 -8.60 12.77 -9.79
N ARG A 112 -7.89 11.89 -9.11
CA ARG A 112 -8.39 10.57 -8.68
C ARG A 112 -8.00 10.38 -7.23
N LYS A 113 -8.83 9.66 -6.46
CA LYS A 113 -8.44 9.21 -5.13
C LYS A 113 -7.15 8.38 -5.21
N THR A 114 -6.22 8.66 -4.31
CA THR A 114 -4.95 7.94 -4.23
C THR A 114 -4.76 7.32 -2.86
N ILE A 115 -3.80 6.42 -2.76
CA ILE A 115 -3.33 5.86 -1.49
C ILE A 115 -1.81 6.03 -1.40
N SER A 116 -1.34 6.43 -0.23
CA SER A 116 0.08 6.34 0.12
C SER A 116 0.28 5.02 0.84
N ALA A 117 0.89 4.05 0.16
CA ALA A 117 1.16 2.71 0.68
C ALA A 117 2.58 2.63 1.24
N VAL A 118 2.71 2.23 2.50
CA VAL A 118 4.00 2.07 3.19
C VAL A 118 4.20 0.59 3.52
N SER A 119 5.37 0.09 3.18
CA SER A 119 5.73 -1.32 3.38
C SER A 119 6.23 -1.54 4.80
N LEU A 120 5.57 -2.42 5.57
CA LEU A 120 5.94 -2.64 6.98
C LEU A 120 7.08 -3.65 7.14
N GLY A 121 7.22 -4.59 6.20
CA GLY A 121 8.29 -5.60 6.23
C GLY A 121 9.71 -5.03 6.03
N ASN A 122 9.82 -3.78 5.55
CA ASN A 122 11.08 -3.08 5.33
C ASN A 122 11.34 -1.96 6.36
N VAL A 123 10.49 -1.84 7.39
CA VAL A 123 10.77 -0.92 8.49
C VAL A 123 11.76 -1.62 9.41
N VAL A 124 13.05 -1.33 9.20
CA VAL A 124 14.07 -1.70 10.17
C VAL A 124 13.64 -1.08 11.49
N SER A 125 13.39 -1.94 12.48
CA SER A 125 13.40 -1.54 13.87
C SER A 125 14.80 -0.99 14.14
N ASP A 126 14.95 0.34 14.18
CA ASP A 126 16.07 0.96 14.90
C ASP A 126 15.88 0.68 16.40
N THR A 127 15.98 -0.60 16.77
CA THR A 127 16.34 -0.97 18.13
C THR A 127 17.79 -0.58 18.26
N TYR A 128 18.01 0.60 18.82
CA TYR A 128 19.27 0.98 19.43
C TYR A 128 19.74 -0.18 20.30
N HIS A 129 20.73 -0.94 19.82
CA HIS A 129 21.57 -1.72 20.70
C HIS A 129 22.40 -0.70 21.50
N HIS A 130 21.90 -0.34 22.68
CA HIS A 130 22.79 0.12 23.72
C HIS A 130 23.75 -1.03 23.99
N LEU A 131 25.00 -0.85 23.55
CA LEU A 131 26.13 -1.65 23.96
C LEU A 131 26.28 -1.49 25.48
N GLU A 132 26.16 -2.61 26.20
CA GLU A 132 26.78 -2.76 27.52
C GLU A 132 28.29 -2.99 27.35
#